data_AF-A0A397PDZ9-F1
#
_entry.id   AF-A0A397PDZ9-F1
#
_cell.length_a   1.000
_cell.length_b   1.000
_cell.length_c   1.000
_cell.angle_alpha   90.00
_cell.angle_beta   90.00
_cell.angle_gamma   90.00
#
_symmetry.space_group_name_H-M   'P 1'
#
loop_
_entity.id
_entity.type
_entity.pdbx_description
1 polymer ?
#
loop_
_entity_poly.entity_id
_entity_poly.type
_entity_poly.pdbx_seq_one_letter_code
_entity_poly.pdbx_strand_id
1 'polypeptide(L)'
;MRTLLAIALIGGVTAAGLAATAALRHLYADPTPEQYLAFIEGKGEIVPAGALEIDGARFSCGHRPTVVADTLDDYAAAYYGFLILNEKRFSKLPMTLKRYVYAHECAHQYVGRGELAADCYAVRKGRREGWLDAQGVDTICGFIGQAKASPRHPAGPKRCEYIRACFSDSPVANTAL
;
A
#
# COMPACT_ATOMS: atom_id res chain seq x y z
N MET A 1 -54.33 39.85 32.17
CA MET A 1 -53.60 40.93 31.48
C MET A 1 -52.11 40.57 31.45
N ARG A 2 -51.53 40.55 30.24
CA ARG A 2 -50.12 40.79 29.90
C ARG A 2 -49.01 39.77 30.28
N THR A 3 -48.76 38.87 29.32
CA THR A 3 -47.50 38.58 28.57
C THR A 3 -46.09 38.56 29.21
N LEU A 4 -45.32 37.53 28.77
CA LEU A 4 -43.88 37.46 28.39
C LEU A 4 -42.83 36.90 29.37
N LEU A 5 -42.23 35.74 29.04
CA LEU A 5 -40.80 35.45 28.71
C LEU A 5 -40.61 33.90 28.75
N ALA A 6 -40.31 33.15 27.68
CA ALA A 6 -39.17 33.12 26.74
C ALA A 6 -38.08 32.07 27.10
N ILE A 7 -37.81 31.20 26.10
CA ILE A 7 -36.50 30.66 25.69
C ILE A 7 -35.95 29.39 26.38
N ALA A 8 -36.03 28.31 25.59
CA ALA A 8 -35.01 27.31 25.23
C ALA A 8 -33.98 26.83 26.27
N LEU A 9 -34.03 25.52 26.54
CA LEU A 9 -32.87 24.72 26.94
C LEU A 9 -32.73 23.52 25.98
N ILE A 10 -32.21 23.78 24.79
CA ILE A 10 -31.52 22.78 23.98
C ILE A 10 -30.16 23.37 23.68
N GLY A 11 -29.16 22.98 24.46
CA GLY A 11 -27.80 23.52 24.29
C GLY A 11 -26.85 22.90 25.28
N GLY A 12 -26.36 21.69 25.00
CA GLY A 12 -25.43 21.03 25.90
C GLY A 12 -24.73 19.79 25.36
N VAL A 13 -24.59 19.61 24.03
CA VAL A 13 -23.76 18.52 23.47
C VAL A 13 -23.14 18.94 22.13
N THR A 14 -22.18 19.86 22.08
CA THR A 14 -21.53 20.16 20.77
C THR A 14 -20.04 20.50 20.76
N ALA A 15 -19.33 20.74 21.87
CA ALA A 15 -17.92 21.17 21.76
C ALA A 15 -16.87 20.08 22.07
N ALA A 16 -17.10 19.22 23.07
CA ALA A 16 -16.05 18.30 23.56
C ALA A 16 -15.84 17.04 22.68
N GLY A 17 -16.87 16.59 21.95
CA GLY A 17 -16.79 15.38 21.12
C GLY A 17 -15.99 15.55 19.81
N LEU A 18 -16.04 16.74 19.21
CA LEU A 18 -15.37 17.03 17.94
C LEU A 18 -13.84 17.18 18.11
N ALA A 19 -13.39 17.81 19.19
CA ALA A 19 -11.96 17.99 19.45
C ALA A 19 -11.23 16.65 19.70
N ALA A 20 -11.87 15.70 20.39
CA ALA A 20 -11.32 14.36 20.62
C ALA A 20 -11.12 13.57 19.32
N THR A 21 -12.03 13.70 18.34
CA THR A 21 -11.87 13.03 17.03
C THR A 21 -10.75 13.61 16.16
N ALA A 22 -10.49 14.92 16.23
CA ALA A 22 -9.41 15.55 15.49
C ALA A 22 -8.02 15.20 16.05
N ALA A 23 -7.90 15.15 17.38
CA ALA A 23 -6.65 14.75 18.05
C ALA A 23 -6.31 13.26 17.80
N LEU A 24 -7.30 12.37 17.79
CA LEU A 24 -7.11 10.95 17.46
C LEU A 24 -6.74 10.71 15.98
N ARG A 25 -7.22 11.56 15.07
CA ARG A 25 -6.84 11.53 13.65
C ARG A 25 -5.35 11.75 13.46
N HIS A 26 -4.71 12.64 14.21
CA HIS A 26 -3.28 12.91 14.09
C HIS A 26 -2.37 11.80 14.65
N LEU A 27 -2.86 10.99 15.61
CA LEU A 27 -2.08 9.88 16.19
C LEU A 27 -1.99 8.65 15.28
N TYR A 28 -2.82 8.58 14.24
CA TYR A 28 -2.88 7.48 13.28
C TYR A 28 -2.92 7.93 11.81
N ALA A 29 -2.68 9.21 11.52
CA ALA A 29 -2.65 9.69 10.15
C ALA A 29 -1.31 9.31 9.52
N ASP A 30 -1.38 8.50 8.46
CA ASP A 30 -0.26 8.35 7.54
C ASP A 30 0.12 9.73 6.95
N PRO A 31 1.42 9.99 6.70
CA PRO A 31 1.85 11.27 6.13
C PRO A 31 1.22 11.49 4.74
N THR A 32 1.11 12.73 4.29
CA THR A 32 0.91 13.00 2.86
C THR A 32 2.20 12.75 2.07
N PRO A 33 2.15 12.62 0.74
CA PRO A 33 3.35 12.53 -0.08
C PRO A 33 4.33 13.69 0.15
N GLU A 34 3.83 14.92 0.31
CA GLU A 34 4.62 16.12 0.54
C GLU A 34 5.29 16.10 1.92
N GLN A 35 4.56 15.63 2.94
CA GLN A 35 5.10 15.46 4.29
C GLN A 35 6.19 14.39 4.32
N TYR A 36 6.00 13.27 3.62
CA TYR A 36 7.01 12.24 3.49
C TYR A 36 8.25 12.75 2.73
N LEU A 37 8.05 13.48 1.63
CA LEU A 37 9.13 14.09 0.86
C LEU A 37 9.92 15.10 1.71
N ALA A 38 9.25 15.91 2.52
CA ALA A 38 9.89 16.82 3.46
C ALA A 38 10.68 16.06 4.56
N PHE A 39 10.14 14.95 5.06
CA PHE A 39 10.81 14.10 6.06
C PHE A 39 12.14 13.52 5.53
N ILE A 40 12.22 13.18 4.24
CA ILE A 40 13.46 12.75 3.60
C ILE A 40 14.31 13.92 3.06
N GLU A 41 14.11 15.13 3.59
CA GLU A 41 14.85 16.36 3.23
C GLU A 41 14.72 16.74 1.74
N GLY A 42 13.58 16.42 1.11
CA GLY A 42 13.34 16.69 -0.31
C GLY A 42 14.14 15.80 -1.25
N LYS A 43 14.74 14.70 -0.78
CA LYS A 43 15.58 13.79 -1.58
C LYS A 43 14.76 12.79 -2.39
N GLY A 44 13.92 13.31 -3.29
CA GLY A 44 13.08 12.52 -4.18
C GLY A 44 12.11 13.40 -4.96
N GLU A 45 11.17 12.77 -5.63
CA GLU A 45 10.13 13.45 -6.40
C GLU A 45 8.75 12.78 -6.21
N ILE A 46 7.68 13.57 -6.31
CA ILE A 46 6.32 13.04 -6.35
C ILE A 46 5.93 12.91 -7.82
N VAL A 47 5.77 11.67 -8.27
CA VAL A 47 5.25 11.35 -9.60
C VAL A 47 3.72 11.23 -9.51
N PRO A 48 2.96 12.00 -10.30
CA PRO A 48 1.50 11.94 -10.31
C PRO A 48 0.96 10.55 -10.66
N ALA A 49 -0.27 10.28 -10.21
CA ALA A 49 -0.96 9.03 -10.52
C ALA A 49 -1.02 8.78 -12.04
N GLY A 50 -0.57 7.60 -12.47
CA GLY A 50 -0.55 7.19 -13.87
C GLY A 50 0.58 7.80 -14.72
N ALA A 51 1.44 8.65 -14.15
CA ALA A 51 2.58 9.23 -14.84
C ALA A 51 3.89 8.43 -14.65
N LEU A 52 3.93 7.47 -13.71
CA LEU A 52 5.12 6.68 -13.45
C LEU A 52 5.42 5.73 -14.61
N GLU A 53 6.61 5.88 -15.19
CA GLU A 53 7.13 5.06 -16.26
C GLU A 53 8.53 4.55 -15.90
N ILE A 54 8.76 3.24 -16.06
CA ILE A 54 10.03 2.57 -15.76
C ILE A 54 10.29 1.58 -16.88
N ASP A 55 11.45 1.70 -17.53
CA ASP A 55 11.84 0.93 -18.72
C ASP A 55 10.77 0.92 -19.84
N GLY A 56 10.09 2.06 -20.06
CA GLY A 56 9.02 2.18 -21.04
C GLY A 56 7.70 1.49 -20.66
N ALA A 57 7.60 0.90 -19.47
CA ALA A 57 6.36 0.35 -18.93
C ALA A 57 5.72 1.34 -17.95
N ARG A 58 4.40 1.54 -18.07
CA ARG A 58 3.63 2.39 -17.15
C ARG A 58 3.20 1.62 -15.91
N PHE A 59 3.37 2.25 -14.75
CA PHE A 59 2.96 1.73 -13.45
C PHE A 59 1.85 2.60 -12.87
N SER A 60 0.80 1.99 -12.33
CA SER A 60 -0.36 2.73 -11.82
C SER A 60 -1.01 2.05 -10.62
N CYS A 61 -1.50 2.86 -9.69
CA CYS A 61 -2.24 2.42 -8.53
C CYS A 61 -3.50 3.27 -8.33
N GLY A 62 -4.42 3.20 -9.30
CA GLY A 62 -5.61 4.06 -9.30
C GLY A 62 -5.22 5.54 -9.34
N HIS A 63 -5.70 6.32 -8.37
CA HIS A 63 -5.42 7.75 -8.22
C HIS A 63 -4.29 8.07 -7.23
N ARG A 64 -3.53 7.06 -6.81
CA ARG A 64 -2.44 7.20 -5.84
C ARG A 64 -1.16 7.64 -6.57
N PRO A 65 -0.50 8.74 -6.14
CA PRO A 65 0.81 9.11 -6.66
C PRO A 65 1.90 8.17 -6.10
N THR A 66 3.11 8.31 -6.65
CA THR A 66 4.29 7.59 -6.19
C THR A 66 5.41 8.57 -5.87
N VAL A 67 5.99 8.46 -4.68
CA VAL A 67 7.23 9.15 -4.33
C VAL A 67 8.39 8.29 -4.82
N VAL A 68 9.21 8.81 -5.73
CA VAL A 68 10.44 8.17 -6.20
C VAL A 68 11.62 8.75 -5.43
N ALA A 69 12.31 7.92 -4.68
CA ALA A 69 13.40 8.34 -3.80
C ALA A 69 14.37 7.20 -3.49
N ASP A 70 15.68 7.46 -3.54
CA ASP A 70 16.72 6.45 -3.27
C ASP A 70 17.01 6.23 -1.78
N THR A 71 16.32 6.95 -0.88
CA THR A 71 16.54 6.94 0.57
C THR A 71 15.88 5.75 1.30
N LEU A 72 14.93 5.07 0.65
CA LEU A 72 14.25 3.91 1.21
C LEU A 72 15.20 2.70 1.24
N ASP A 73 15.34 2.02 2.38
CA ASP A 73 16.18 0.80 2.50
C ASP A 73 15.46 -0.48 2.04
N ASP A 74 14.56 -0.35 1.07
CA ASP A 74 13.81 -1.43 0.42
C ASP A 74 13.53 -1.03 -1.04
N TYR A 75 12.97 -1.94 -1.84
CA TYR A 75 12.62 -1.67 -3.23
C TYR A 75 11.43 -0.71 -3.37
N ALA A 76 10.43 -0.88 -2.52
CA ALA A 76 9.22 -0.06 -2.49
C ALA A 76 8.55 -0.17 -1.11
N ALA A 77 7.63 0.76 -0.83
CA ALA A 77 6.76 0.72 0.34
C ALA A 77 5.44 1.44 0.03
N ALA A 78 4.48 1.34 0.93
CA ALA A 78 3.24 2.09 0.88
C ALA A 78 2.86 2.69 2.23
N TYR A 79 2.40 3.93 2.17
CA TYR A 79 1.52 4.53 3.19
C TYR A 79 0.11 4.61 2.59
N TYR A 80 -0.92 4.75 3.42
CA TYR A 80 -2.25 4.98 2.87
C TYR A 80 -2.27 6.28 2.06
N GLY A 81 -2.66 6.19 0.79
CA GLY A 81 -2.76 7.34 -0.10
C GLY A 81 -1.63 7.48 -1.13
N PHE A 82 -0.49 6.80 -0.97
CA PHE A 82 0.61 6.86 -1.95
C PHE A 82 1.60 5.70 -1.83
N LEU A 83 2.40 5.51 -2.87
CA LEU A 83 3.49 4.54 -2.90
C LEU A 83 4.83 5.24 -2.77
N ILE A 84 5.84 4.52 -2.31
CA ILE A 84 7.24 4.94 -2.29
C ILE A 84 8.03 3.93 -3.11
N LEU A 85 8.94 4.40 -3.94
CA LEU A 85 9.77 3.57 -4.81
C LEU A 85 11.22 3.98 -4.70
N ASN A 86 12.11 3.00 -4.44
CA ASN A 86 13.55 3.21 -4.55
C ASN A 86 14.00 2.95 -5.98
N GLU A 87 14.25 3.99 -6.77
CA GLU A 87 14.62 3.85 -8.18
C GLU A 87 15.91 3.04 -8.37
N LYS A 88 16.95 3.32 -7.58
CA LYS A 88 18.24 2.63 -7.67
C LYS A 88 18.17 1.13 -7.37
N ARG A 89 17.31 0.71 -6.44
CA ARG A 89 17.09 -0.72 -6.13
C ARG A 89 16.13 -1.35 -7.12
N PHE A 90 15.03 -0.66 -7.42
CA PHE A 90 13.96 -1.13 -8.28
C PHE A 90 14.42 -1.32 -9.73
N SER A 91 15.26 -0.42 -10.26
CA SER A 91 15.83 -0.52 -11.62
C SER A 91 16.58 -1.83 -11.89
N LYS A 92 17.14 -2.46 -10.86
CA LYS A 92 17.90 -3.73 -10.97
C LYS A 92 17.02 -4.98 -11.04
N LEU A 93 15.72 -4.85 -10.79
CA LEU A 93 14.78 -5.96 -10.84
C LEU A 93 14.41 -6.29 -12.30
N PRO A 94 14.24 -7.58 -12.65
CA PRO A 94 13.52 -7.98 -13.86
C PRO A 94 12.12 -7.38 -13.89
N MET A 95 11.57 -7.12 -15.08
CA MET A 95 10.25 -6.48 -15.24
C MET A 95 9.12 -7.20 -14.48
N THR A 96 9.14 -8.53 -14.41
CA THR A 96 8.18 -9.31 -13.61
C THR A 96 8.22 -8.95 -12.13
N LEU A 97 9.43 -8.81 -11.56
CA LEU A 97 9.60 -8.42 -10.15
C LEU A 97 9.25 -6.95 -9.93
N LYS A 98 9.56 -6.05 -10.87
CA LYS A 98 9.12 -4.65 -10.84
C LYS A 98 7.60 -4.56 -10.72
N ARG A 99 6.89 -5.23 -11.64
CA ARG A 99 5.41 -5.26 -11.65
C ARG A 99 4.85 -5.88 -10.38
N TYR A 100 5.45 -6.98 -9.92
CA TYR A 100 5.04 -7.62 -8.69
C TYR A 100 5.18 -6.72 -7.47
N VAL A 101 6.37 -6.17 -7.21
CA VAL A 101 6.66 -5.31 -6.05
C VAL A 101 5.72 -4.09 -6.06
N TYR A 102 5.59 -3.41 -7.20
CA TYR A 102 4.70 -2.27 -7.29
C TYR A 102 3.23 -2.63 -7.09
N ALA A 103 2.77 -3.76 -7.64
CA ALA A 103 1.41 -4.24 -7.45
C ALA A 103 1.13 -4.68 -6.00
N HIS A 104 2.15 -5.21 -5.30
CA HIS A 104 2.09 -5.56 -3.89
C HIS A 104 1.92 -4.31 -3.02
N GLU A 105 2.77 -3.29 -3.20
CA GLU A 105 2.62 -2.04 -2.45
C GLU A 105 1.28 -1.34 -2.76
N CYS A 106 0.85 -1.41 -4.02
CA CYS A 106 -0.45 -0.91 -4.41
C CYS A 106 -1.60 -1.67 -3.71
N ALA A 107 -1.44 -2.96 -3.44
CA ALA A 107 -2.45 -3.76 -2.78
C ALA A 107 -2.75 -3.27 -1.36
N HIS A 108 -1.77 -2.74 -0.64
CA HIS A 108 -1.96 -2.18 0.69
C HIS A 108 -2.97 -1.01 0.71
N GLN A 109 -3.23 -0.38 -0.43
CA GLN A 109 -4.27 0.65 -0.58
C GLN A 109 -5.70 0.08 -0.52
N TYR A 110 -5.87 -1.23 -0.74
CA TYR A 110 -7.18 -1.88 -0.88
C TYR A 110 -7.41 -3.00 0.14
N VAL A 111 -6.35 -3.71 0.53
CA VAL A 111 -6.43 -4.88 1.42
C VAL A 111 -5.88 -4.61 2.83
N GLY A 112 -5.40 -3.39 3.09
CA GLY A 112 -4.76 -3.02 4.35
C GLY A 112 -3.37 -3.64 4.51
N ARG A 113 -2.93 -3.82 5.76
CA ARG A 113 -1.55 -4.22 6.10
C ARG A 113 -1.22 -5.71 5.93
N GLY A 114 -2.18 -6.52 5.47
CA GLY A 114 -1.98 -7.97 5.37
C GLY A 114 -1.09 -8.35 4.19
N GLU A 115 0.14 -8.78 4.46
CA GLU A 115 1.12 -9.21 3.45
C GLU A 115 0.60 -10.31 2.51
N LEU A 116 -0.05 -11.34 3.07
CA LEU A 116 -0.61 -12.44 2.26
C LEU A 116 -1.77 -11.97 1.36
N ALA A 117 -2.56 -11.02 1.84
CA ALA A 117 -3.62 -10.42 1.05
C ALA A 117 -3.04 -9.53 -0.07
N ALA A 118 -1.96 -8.81 0.22
CA ALA A 118 -1.23 -8.00 -0.75
C ALA A 118 -0.57 -8.86 -1.85
N ASP A 119 0.07 -9.97 -1.46
CA ASP A 119 0.60 -10.98 -2.37
C ASP A 119 -0.48 -11.52 -3.32
N CYS A 120 -1.61 -11.95 -2.76
CA CYS A 120 -2.74 -12.46 -3.53
C CYS A 120 -3.32 -11.42 -4.48
N TYR A 121 -3.46 -10.18 -4.03
CA TYR A 121 -3.93 -9.09 -4.89
C TYR A 121 -2.97 -8.87 -6.07
N ALA A 122 -1.66 -8.80 -5.79
CA ALA A 122 -0.63 -8.55 -6.81
C ALA A 122 -0.64 -9.63 -7.89
N VAL A 123 -0.65 -10.91 -7.52
CA VAL A 123 -0.64 -12.00 -8.52
C VAL A 123 -1.95 -12.14 -9.28
N ARG A 124 -3.10 -11.91 -8.63
CA ARG A 124 -4.40 -11.89 -9.32
C ARG A 124 -4.49 -10.73 -10.30
N LYS A 125 -3.99 -9.54 -9.92
CA LYS A 125 -3.87 -8.39 -10.83
C LYS A 125 -2.98 -8.74 -12.00
N GLY A 126 -1.80 -9.32 -11.75
CA GLY A 126 -0.87 -9.66 -12.83
C GLY A 126 -1.39 -10.67 -13.83
N ARG A 127 -2.11 -11.68 -13.33
CA ARG A 127 -2.79 -12.64 -14.19
C ARG A 127 -3.89 -11.97 -15.02
N ARG A 128 -4.76 -11.15 -14.40
CA ARG A 128 -5.83 -10.44 -15.12
C ARG A 128 -5.30 -9.48 -16.18
N GLU A 129 -4.15 -8.87 -15.94
CA GLU A 129 -3.50 -7.92 -16.86
C GLU A 129 -2.57 -8.59 -17.87
N GLY A 130 -2.44 -9.92 -17.81
CA GLY A 130 -1.69 -10.71 -18.78
C GLY A 130 -0.16 -10.55 -18.70
N TRP A 131 0.39 -9.90 -17.66
CA TRP A 131 1.84 -9.77 -17.50
C TRP A 131 2.46 -10.84 -16.61
N LEU A 132 1.65 -11.61 -15.89
CA LEU A 132 2.12 -12.69 -15.02
C LEU A 132 1.63 -14.04 -15.52
N ASP A 133 2.57 -14.95 -15.74
CA ASP A 133 2.34 -16.36 -16.04
C ASP A 133 2.93 -17.26 -14.94
N ALA A 134 2.87 -18.59 -15.13
CA ALA A 134 3.40 -19.56 -14.17
C ALA A 134 4.91 -19.41 -13.95
N GLN A 135 5.69 -19.14 -15.00
CA GLN A 135 7.14 -18.92 -14.88
C GLN A 135 7.46 -17.63 -14.11
N GLY A 136 6.66 -16.59 -14.32
CA GLY A 136 6.73 -15.36 -13.56
C GLY A 136 6.41 -15.56 -12.07
N VAL A 137 5.46 -16.45 -11.74
CA VAL A 137 5.20 -16.85 -10.34
C VAL A 137 6.43 -17.52 -9.72
N ASP A 138 7.11 -18.41 -10.45
CA ASP A 138 8.35 -19.02 -9.95
C ASP A 138 9.46 -17.99 -9.78
N THR A 139 9.55 -17.00 -10.67
CA THR A 139 10.48 -15.86 -10.53
C THR A 139 10.21 -15.08 -9.24
N ILE A 140 8.94 -14.77 -8.96
CA ILE A 140 8.51 -14.11 -7.72
C ILE A 140 8.86 -14.96 -6.50
N CYS A 141 8.57 -16.27 -6.56
CA CYS A 141 8.84 -17.17 -5.45
C CYS A 141 10.34 -17.34 -5.18
N GLY A 142 11.19 -17.30 -6.20
CA GLY A 142 12.64 -17.30 -6.05
C GLY A 142 13.17 -16.04 -5.35
N PHE A 143 12.53 -14.89 -5.61
CA PHE A 143 12.83 -13.62 -4.96
C PHE A 143 12.35 -13.59 -3.49
N ILE A 144 11.07 -13.89 -3.24
CA ILE A 144 10.47 -13.82 -1.89
C ILE A 144 10.93 -14.96 -0.99
N GLY A 145 11.26 -16.12 -1.56
CA GLY A 145 11.67 -17.30 -0.79
C GLY A 145 12.88 -17.05 0.12
N GLN A 146 13.69 -16.03 -0.18
CA GLN A 146 14.85 -15.62 0.62
C GLN A 146 14.48 -14.70 1.80
N ALA A 147 13.26 -14.17 1.84
CA ALA A 147 12.80 -13.28 2.90
C ALA A 147 12.61 -14.05 4.21
N LYS A 148 13.32 -13.61 5.25
CA LYS A 148 13.16 -14.13 6.61
C LYS A 148 11.83 -13.65 7.19
N ALA A 149 11.22 -14.48 8.03
CA ALA A 149 10.06 -14.07 8.80
C ALA A 149 10.41 -12.92 9.73
N SER A 150 9.47 -12.00 9.93
CA SER A 150 9.50 -10.96 10.94
C SER A 150 8.11 -10.82 11.56
N PRO A 151 7.94 -10.06 12.66
CA PRO A 151 6.62 -9.78 13.22
C PRO A 151 5.63 -9.14 12.23
N ARG A 152 6.15 -8.52 11.15
CA ARG A 152 5.35 -7.89 10.10
C ARG A 152 5.22 -8.73 8.83
N HIS A 153 6.19 -9.60 8.53
CA HIS A 153 6.24 -10.35 7.27
C HIS A 153 6.30 -11.86 7.51
N PRO A 154 5.35 -12.66 6.99
CA PRO A 154 5.45 -14.11 7.03
C PRO A 154 6.73 -14.61 6.31
N ALA A 155 7.19 -15.81 6.69
CA ALA A 155 8.34 -16.43 6.04
C ALA A 155 8.12 -16.57 4.51
N GLY A 156 9.19 -16.36 3.74
CA GLY A 156 9.16 -16.48 2.27
C GLY A 156 8.44 -17.73 1.74
N PRO A 157 8.77 -18.95 2.21
CA PRO A 157 8.10 -20.17 1.75
C PRO A 157 6.58 -20.14 1.94
N LYS A 158 6.09 -19.59 3.05
CA LYS A 158 4.66 -19.49 3.33
C LYS A 158 3.96 -18.53 2.38
N ARG A 159 4.61 -17.39 2.09
CA ARG A 159 4.12 -16.43 1.08
C ARG A 159 4.03 -17.09 -0.30
N CYS A 160 5.05 -17.87 -0.69
CA CYS A 160 5.07 -18.57 -1.98
C CYS A 160 3.93 -19.59 -2.15
N GLU A 161 3.58 -20.35 -1.10
CA GLU A 161 2.38 -21.23 -1.13
C GLU A 161 1.11 -20.42 -1.45
N TYR A 162 0.95 -19.28 -0.78
CA TYR A 162 -0.21 -18.41 -0.91
C TYR A 162 -0.28 -17.74 -2.29
N ILE A 163 0.85 -17.25 -2.79
CA ILE A 163 1.05 -16.68 -4.14
C ILE A 163 0.62 -17.69 -5.20
N ARG A 164 1.10 -18.93 -5.13
CA ARG A 164 0.75 -19.98 -6.10
C ARG A 164 -0.75 -20.28 -6.10
N ALA A 165 -1.34 -20.47 -4.93
CA ALA A 165 -2.78 -20.74 -4.81
C ALA A 165 -3.62 -19.56 -5.35
N CYS A 166 -3.25 -18.32 -5.03
CA CYS A 166 -3.95 -17.14 -5.51
C CYS A 166 -3.78 -16.89 -7.01
N PHE A 167 -2.64 -17.26 -7.60
CA PHE A 167 -2.44 -17.21 -9.03
C PHE A 167 -3.28 -18.25 -9.78
N SER A 168 -3.51 -19.43 -9.21
CA SER A 168 -4.32 -20.49 -9.84
C SER A 168 -5.84 -20.39 -9.55
N ASP A 169 -6.28 -19.39 -8.79
CA ASP A 169 -7.64 -19.36 -8.17
C ASP A 169 -7.98 -20.62 -7.36
N SER A 170 -6.96 -21.32 -6.85
CA SER A 170 -7.20 -22.44 -5.94
C SER A 170 -7.63 -21.91 -4.57
N PRO A 171 -8.54 -22.58 -3.85
CA PRO A 171 -8.85 -22.23 -2.47
C PRO A 171 -7.56 -22.28 -1.64
N VAL A 172 -7.21 -21.16 -1.03
CA VAL A 172 -6.12 -21.14 -0.04
C VAL A 172 -6.73 -21.57 1.29
N ALA A 173 -6.10 -22.54 1.97
CA ALA A 173 -6.57 -22.95 3.30
C ALA A 173 -6.63 -21.71 4.20
N ASN A 174 -7.85 -21.38 4.63
CA ASN A 174 -8.18 -20.13 5.29
C ASN A 174 -7.60 -20.14 6.71
N THR A 175 -6.30 -19.88 6.86
CA THR A 175 -5.73 -19.53 8.15
C THR A 175 -6.09 -18.08 8.42
N ALA A 176 -6.96 -17.88 9.42
CA ALA A 176 -7.47 -16.61 9.86
C ALA A 176 -6.42 -15.49 9.84
N LEU A 177 -6.81 -14.37 9.23
CA LEU A 177 -6.15 -13.06 9.30
C LEU A 177 -6.19 -12.53 10.73
#